data_AF-A0AA85ALD8-F1
#
_entry.id   AF-A0AA85ALD8-F1
#
_cell.length_a   1.000
_cell.length_b   1.000
_cell.length_c   1.000
_cell.angle_alpha   90.00
_cell.angle_beta   90.00
_cell.angle_gamma   90.00
#
_symmetry.space_group_name_H-M   'P 1'
#
loop_
_entity.id
_entity.type
_entity.pdbx_description
1 polymer ?
#
loop_
_entity_poly.entity_id
_entity_poly.type
_entity_poly.pdbx_seq_one_letter_code
_entity_poly.pdbx_strand_id
1 'polypeptide(L)'
;MSSNSEFSSVVLLVCSLVCCCVHAQLDDAMRNELLTLHNKARQSVQNGQLVGQPKAVSIKPLKWNVELEKKAQILSDQCRVGHDTSADRKIPEFQYVGQNWAGAKNINT
;
A
#
# COMPACT_ATOMS: atom_id res chain seq x y z
N MET A 1 25.45 37.11 -22.21
CA MET A 1 25.87 35.77 -21.72
C MET A 1 25.19 35.48 -20.37
N SER A 2 23.84 35.49 -20.31
CA SER A 2 23.08 35.30 -19.05
C SER A 2 22.01 34.20 -19.13
N SER A 3 21.97 33.41 -20.21
CA SER A 3 20.91 32.41 -20.42
C SER A 3 21.24 31.05 -19.77
N ASN A 4 22.53 30.69 -19.65
CA ASN A 4 22.94 29.34 -19.26
C ASN A 4 22.89 29.08 -17.75
N SER A 5 23.01 30.11 -16.91
CA SER A 5 22.98 29.98 -15.44
C SER A 5 21.57 29.80 -14.88
N GLU A 6 20.59 30.48 -15.47
CA GLU A 6 19.16 30.36 -15.13
C GLU A 6 18.64 28.97 -15.52
N PHE A 7 18.97 28.50 -16.73
CA PHE A 7 18.60 27.17 -17.21
C PHE A 7 19.19 26.05 -16.34
N SER A 8 20.46 26.20 -15.94
CA SER A 8 21.13 25.24 -15.06
C SER A 8 20.51 25.20 -13.66
N SER A 9 20.16 26.36 -13.10
CA SER A 9 19.54 26.44 -11.77
C SER A 9 18.12 25.85 -11.75
N VAL A 10 17.31 26.08 -12.80
CA VAL A 10 15.98 25.48 -12.93
C VAL A 10 16.08 23.96 -13.08
N VAL A 11 17.01 23.45 -13.89
CA VAL A 11 17.23 22.01 -14.06
C VAL A 11 17.70 21.35 -12.75
N LEU A 12 18.59 22.00 -11.99
CA LEU A 12 19.03 21.53 -10.68
C LEU A 12 17.90 21.52 -9.64
N LEU A 13 17.03 22.52 -9.63
CA LEU A 13 15.88 22.60 -8.74
C LEU A 13 14.84 21.51 -9.05
N VAL A 14 14.56 21.29 -10.34
CA VAL A 14 13.67 20.22 -10.82
C VAL A 14 14.24 18.84 -10.50
N CYS A 15 15.53 18.60 -10.73
CA CYS A 15 16.19 17.34 -10.34
C CYS A 15 16.13 17.09 -8.83
N SER A 16 16.33 18.12 -8.02
CA SER A 16 16.29 18.01 -6.55
C SER A 16 14.88 17.68 -6.05
N LEU A 17 13.84 18.26 -6.65
CA LEU A 17 12.44 17.99 -6.31
C LEU A 17 11.99 16.58 -6.75
N VAL A 18 12.49 16.08 -7.89
CA VAL A 18 12.13 14.76 -8.43
C VAL A 18 12.85 13.63 -7.69
N CYS A 19 14.07 13.86 -7.19
CA CYS A 19 14.89 12.83 -6.53
C CYS A 19 14.40 12.45 -5.11
N CYS A 20 13.58 13.28 -4.46
CA CYS A 20 13.10 13.03 -3.09
C CYS A 20 11.87 12.12 -3.00
N CYS A 21 11.17 11.86 -4.11
CA CYS A 21 9.93 11.08 -4.11
C CYS A 21 10.21 9.61 -4.41
N VAL A 22 10.48 8.81 -3.37
CA VAL A 22 10.45 7.34 -3.50
C VAL A 22 8.99 6.93 -3.64
N HIS A 23 8.46 6.94 -4.86
CA HIS A 23 7.07 6.60 -5.13
C HIS A 23 7.00 5.11 -5.55
N ALA A 24 7.07 4.22 -4.56
CA ALA A 24 6.83 2.80 -4.79
C ALA A 24 5.31 2.58 -4.94
N GLN A 25 4.83 2.54 -6.18
CA GLN A 25 3.43 2.24 -6.49
C GLN A 25 3.25 0.75 -6.73
N LEU A 26 2.11 0.21 -6.29
CA LEU A 26 1.71 -1.15 -6.65
C LEU A 26 1.41 -1.24 -8.15
N ASP A 27 1.95 -2.26 -8.80
CA ASP A 27 1.53 -2.67 -10.13
C ASP A 27 0.44 -3.76 -10.05
N ASP A 28 -0.10 -4.16 -11.21
CA ASP A 28 -1.15 -5.17 -11.28
C ASP A 28 -0.67 -6.56 -10.83
N ALA A 29 0.61 -6.89 -11.02
CA ALA A 29 1.16 -8.15 -10.57
C ALA A 29 1.15 -8.22 -9.03
N MET A 30 1.61 -7.16 -8.36
CA MET A 30 1.60 -7.04 -6.91
C MET A 30 0.17 -7.02 -6.34
N ARG A 31 -0.76 -6.29 -6.97
CA ARG A 31 -2.18 -6.30 -6.57
C ARG A 31 -2.74 -7.72 -6.64
N ASN A 32 -2.50 -8.43 -7.74
CA ASN A 32 -2.98 -9.79 -7.95
C ASN A 32 -2.35 -10.78 -6.95
N GLU A 33 -1.06 -10.64 -6.67
CA GLU A 33 -0.36 -11.48 -5.70
C GLU A 33 -0.92 -11.28 -4.28
N LEU A 34 -1.02 -10.03 -3.82
CA LEU A 34 -1.57 -9.71 -2.51
C LEU A 34 -3.02 -10.21 -2.37
N LEU A 35 -3.87 -9.96 -3.37
CA LEU A 35 -5.25 -10.44 -3.36
C LEU A 35 -5.32 -11.97 -3.31
N THR A 36 -4.47 -12.64 -4.10
CA THR A 36 -4.37 -14.10 -4.16
C THR A 36 -3.96 -14.69 -2.81
N LEU A 37 -2.92 -14.15 -2.18
CA LEU A 37 -2.44 -14.61 -0.88
C LEU A 37 -3.51 -14.48 0.21
N HIS A 38 -4.20 -13.33 0.27
CA HIS A 38 -5.29 -13.14 1.23
C HIS A 38 -6.44 -14.11 0.98
N ASN A 39 -6.85 -14.30 -0.27
CA ASN A 39 -7.96 -15.21 -0.60
C ASN A 39 -7.62 -16.68 -0.39
N LYS A 40 -6.36 -17.10 -0.62
CA LYS A 40 -5.87 -18.44 -0.25
C LYS A 40 -5.98 -18.67 1.25
N ALA A 41 -5.51 -17.71 2.07
CA ALA A 41 -5.62 -17.82 3.52
C ALA A 41 -7.09 -17.93 3.98
N ARG A 42 -8.00 -17.11 3.43
CA ARG A 42 -9.44 -17.17 3.72
C ARG A 42 -10.05 -18.52 3.33
N GLN A 43 -9.68 -19.06 2.17
CA GLN A 43 -10.11 -20.38 1.73
C GLN A 43 -9.61 -21.49 2.66
N SER A 44 -8.36 -21.39 3.15
CA SER A 44 -7.82 -22.33 4.15
C SER A 44 -8.61 -22.31 5.46
N VAL A 45 -9.03 -21.14 5.94
CA VAL A 45 -9.94 -21.03 7.10
C VAL A 45 -11.27 -21.73 6.81
N GLN A 46 -11.88 -21.46 5.64
CA GLN A 46 -13.15 -22.04 5.25
C GLN A 46 -13.10 -23.57 5.13
N ASN A 47 -11.96 -24.10 4.71
CA ASN A 47 -11.74 -25.53 4.54
C ASN A 47 -11.32 -26.22 5.84
N GLY A 48 -11.06 -25.48 6.92
CA GLY A 48 -10.55 -26.03 8.18
C GLY A 48 -9.09 -26.52 8.07
N GLN A 49 -8.30 -25.89 7.20
CA GLN A 49 -6.90 -26.28 6.91
C GLN A 49 -5.88 -25.55 7.79
N LEU A 50 -6.31 -24.59 8.60
CA LEU A 50 -5.44 -23.87 9.54
C LEU A 50 -5.46 -24.56 10.90
N VAL A 51 -4.32 -25.16 11.26
CA VAL A 51 -4.14 -25.83 12.56
C VAL A 51 -4.43 -24.85 13.70
N GLY A 52 -5.26 -25.27 14.66
CA GLY A 52 -5.65 -24.46 15.82
C GLY A 52 -6.75 -23.43 15.54
N GLN A 53 -7.29 -23.35 14.33
CA GLN A 53 -8.42 -22.47 14.00
C GLN A 53 -9.68 -23.29 13.65
N PRO A 54 -10.87 -22.86 14.11
CA PRO A 54 -12.10 -23.50 13.70
C PRO A 54 -12.37 -23.28 12.20
N LYS A 55 -13.07 -24.24 11.60
CA LYS A 55 -13.55 -24.11 10.22
C LYS A 55 -14.57 -22.97 10.14
N ALA A 56 -14.37 -22.02 9.22
CA ALA A 56 -15.37 -20.97 8.99
C ALA A 56 -16.57 -21.52 8.21
N VAL A 57 -17.78 -21.22 8.69
CA VAL A 57 -19.04 -21.54 8.00
C VAL A 57 -19.19 -20.70 6.72
N SER A 58 -18.82 -19.43 6.79
CA SER A 58 -18.92 -18.51 5.64
C SER A 58 -17.83 -17.45 5.71
N ILE A 59 -17.02 -17.36 4.65
CA ILE A 59 -16.00 -16.32 4.48
C ILE A 59 -15.87 -16.02 2.98
N LYS A 60 -16.34 -14.84 2.56
CA LYS A 60 -16.35 -14.47 1.13
C LYS A 60 -14.94 -14.11 0.64
N PRO A 61 -14.58 -14.37 -0.63
CA PRO A 61 -13.35 -13.84 -1.20
C PRO A 61 -13.37 -12.32 -1.18
N LEU A 62 -12.20 -11.71 -0.96
CA LEU A 62 -11.96 -10.29 -1.09
C LEU A 62 -11.91 -9.89 -2.56
N LYS A 63 -12.17 -8.60 -2.79
CA LYS A 63 -11.93 -7.90 -4.06
C LYS A 63 -11.01 -6.74 -3.76
N TRP A 64 -10.16 -6.41 -4.72
CA TRP A 64 -9.32 -5.22 -4.62
C TRP A 64 -10.17 -3.95 -4.74
N ASN A 65 -9.84 -2.92 -3.95
CA ASN A 65 -10.49 -1.61 -4.00
C ASN A 65 -9.40 -0.53 -4.13
N VAL A 66 -9.42 0.19 -5.25
CA VAL A 66 -8.38 1.16 -5.61
C VAL A 66 -8.40 2.43 -4.75
N GLU A 67 -9.53 2.78 -4.14
CA GLU A 67 -9.61 3.91 -3.21
C GLU A 67 -8.95 3.54 -1.86
N LEU A 68 -9.16 2.32 -1.38
CA LEU A 68 -8.44 1.81 -0.19
C LEU A 68 -6.93 1.71 -0.46
N GLU A 69 -6.52 1.25 -1.64
CA GLU A 69 -5.12 1.25 -2.06
C GLU A 69 -4.54 2.66 -2.03
N LYS A 70 -5.24 3.65 -2.60
CA LYS A 70 -4.79 5.05 -2.60
C LYS A 70 -4.58 5.58 -1.19
N LYS A 71 -5.48 5.26 -0.25
CA LYS A 71 -5.31 5.62 1.17
C LYS A 71 -4.09 4.92 1.80
N ALA A 72 -3.88 3.64 1.50
CA ALA A 72 -2.72 2.89 1.97
C ALA A 72 -1.40 3.45 1.40
N GLN A 73 -1.37 3.84 0.13
CA GLN A 73 -0.22 4.48 -0.50
C GLN A 73 0.12 5.81 0.19
N ILE A 74 -0.89 6.67 0.44
CA ILE A 74 -0.69 7.95 1.15
C ILE A 74 -0.06 7.73 2.53
N LEU A 75 -0.44 6.66 3.25
CA LEU A 75 0.20 6.31 4.53
C LEU A 75 1.63 5.81 4.32
N SER A 76 1.84 4.91 3.35
CA SER A 76 3.15 4.34 3.05
C SER A 76 4.17 5.41 2.67
N ASP A 77 3.76 6.41 1.88
CA ASP A 77 4.58 7.52 1.42
C ASP A 77 5.06 8.44 2.57
N GLN A 78 4.43 8.38 3.74
CA GLN A 78 4.86 9.14 4.92
C GLN A 78 6.08 8.52 5.62
N CYS A 79 6.49 7.30 5.23
CA CYS A 79 7.66 6.61 5.76
C CYS A 79 7.71 6.54 7.30
N ARG A 80 6.54 6.44 7.94
CA ARG A 80 6.40 6.34 9.39
C ARG A 80 5.86 4.97 9.80
N VAL A 81 6.24 4.54 10.99
CA VAL A 81 5.77 3.28 11.58
C VAL A 81 4.41 3.47 12.22
N GLY A 82 3.51 2.50 12.03
CA GLY A 82 2.23 2.42 12.72
C GLY A 82 1.04 2.93 11.91
N HIS A 83 -0.10 3.03 12.58
CA HIS A 83 -1.38 3.34 11.95
C HIS A 83 -1.60 4.85 11.73
N ASP A 84 -2.41 5.19 10.72
CA ASP A 84 -3.05 6.50 10.59
C ASP A 84 -4.33 6.62 11.42
N THR A 85 -4.97 7.79 11.36
CA THR A 85 -6.25 7.98 12.03
C THR A 85 -7.37 7.33 11.22
N SER A 86 -8.47 6.96 11.88
CA SER A 86 -9.66 6.45 11.18
C SER A 86 -10.23 7.44 10.16
N ALA A 87 -10.04 8.75 10.39
CA ALA A 87 -10.48 9.79 9.47
C ALA A 87 -9.64 9.81 8.18
N ASP A 88 -8.37 9.45 8.26
CA ASP A 88 -7.46 9.42 7.11
C ASP A 88 -7.78 8.26 6.17
N ARG A 89 -8.02 7.06 6.73
CA ARG A 89 -8.22 5.82 5.95
C ARG A 89 -9.65 5.53 5.50
N LYS A 90 -10.66 6.28 5.97
CA LYS A 90 -12.04 6.09 5.48
C LYS A 90 -12.17 6.55 4.02
N ILE A 91 -13.10 5.92 3.29
CA ILE A 91 -13.49 6.31 1.93
C ILE A 91 -15.02 6.51 1.90
N PRO A 92 -15.58 7.17 0.86
CA PRO A 92 -17.03 7.40 0.79
C PRO A 92 -17.85 6.09 0.96
N GLU A 93 -17.37 5.00 0.38
CA GLU A 93 -17.99 3.67 0.45
C GLU A 93 -17.89 3.03 1.85
N PHE A 94 -16.78 3.26 2.59
CA PHE A 94 -16.48 2.58 3.86
C PHE A 94 -16.07 3.58 4.95
N GLN A 95 -16.96 3.79 5.92
CA GLN A 95 -16.72 4.69 7.06
C GLN A 95 -15.78 4.09 8.12
N TYR A 96 -15.71 2.76 8.20
CA TYR A 96 -14.84 2.03 9.13
C TYR A 96 -13.92 1.10 8.35
N VAL A 97 -12.63 1.42 8.33
CA VAL A 97 -11.61 0.70 7.57
C VAL A 97 -10.58 0.14 8.55
N GLY A 98 -10.34 -1.17 8.49
CA GLY A 98 -9.25 -1.84 9.20
C GLY A 98 -7.91 -1.61 8.49
N GLN A 99 -6.80 -1.86 9.18
CA GLN A 99 -5.47 -1.65 8.60
C GLN A 99 -4.48 -2.65 9.20
N ASN A 100 -3.71 -3.31 8.33
CA ASN A 100 -2.48 -3.99 8.70
C ASN A 100 -1.31 -3.16 8.19
N TRP A 101 -0.18 -3.19 8.91
CA TRP A 101 1.05 -2.52 8.51
C TRP A 101 2.22 -3.51 8.59
N ALA A 102 3.11 -3.45 7.60
CA ALA A 102 4.35 -4.19 7.59
C ALA A 102 5.46 -3.29 7.04
N GLY A 103 6.64 -3.37 7.64
CA GLY A 103 7.82 -2.64 7.19
C GLY A 103 9.09 -3.37 7.59
N ALA A 104 10.13 -3.23 6.78
CA ALA A 104 11.45 -3.80 7.00
C ALA A 104 12.51 -2.70 6.92
N LYS A 105 13.52 -2.74 7.81
CA LYS A 105 14.62 -1.76 7.79
C LYS A 105 15.55 -2.01 6.60
N ASN A 106 15.77 -3.28 6.27
CA ASN A 106 16.58 -3.73 5.14
C ASN A 106 15.80 -4.82 4.41
N ILE A 107 15.73 -4.75 3.08
CA ILE A 107 15.28 -5.87 2.25
C ILE A 107 16.55 -6.52 1.71
N ASN A 108 16.90 -7.70 2.25
CA ASN A 108 17.96 -8.52 1.65
C ASN A 108 17.33 -9.23 0.44
N THR A 109 17.55 -8.67 -0.75
CA THR A 109 17.18 -9.29 -2.04
C THR A 109 18.28 -10.21 -2.53
#